data_AF-A0A1G5BWU8-F1
#
_entry.id   AF-A0A1G5BWU8-F1
#
_cell.length_a   1.000
_cell.length_b   1.000
_cell.length_c   1.000
_cell.angle_alpha   90.00
_cell.angle_beta   90.00
_cell.angle_gamma   90.00
#
_symmetry.space_group_name_H-M   'P 1'
#
loop_
_entity.id
_entity.type
_entity.pdbx_description
1 polymer ?
#
loop_
_entity_poly.entity_id
_entity_poly.type
_entity_poly.pdbx_seq_one_letter_code
_entity_poly.pdbx_strand_id
1 'polypeptide(L)'
;MDQIEAKQIIQKLSEYKSEGVVILGPAGRKEKKLRVYCNGGDLGKIDTDGYAHEIHMNTDYADRHLTGEQQEELLKIISDNKESDNERAGHYLIDDDYLSLMINATKDFGLKGKTYKGERLKKERFIETALISSYQKDMSSHEDIPFFVYDMEYDIILPTRKTAKGGIKHSKPDFMVFDGERIGVVELKYDADSMSMGSTNSLENHYKDFMDFIWNDGARLKRWDLVDETIHRMEILKSMGLVPQKWEAGITGLRQWYNERKDGAFCPDIFWIGFLFVEGPHKKRKNRQKKMTDCRECVENEVKLQLKEVMKENRDKPTMVRYGYCQNDEQPSMILDKEVRLDSSDNIVLVDFPYQKK
;
A
#
# COMPACT_ATOMS: atom_id res chain seq x y z
N MET A 1 16.64 16.24 -17.66
CA MET A 1 16.79 15.01 -16.87
C MET A 1 16.60 13.78 -17.75
N ASP A 2 17.56 13.30 -18.54
CA ASP A 2 17.32 12.07 -19.34
C ASP A 2 16.87 10.90 -18.44
N GLN A 3 16.13 9.91 -18.98
CA GLN A 3 15.76 8.68 -18.24
C GLN A 3 16.96 7.99 -17.55
N ILE A 4 18.18 8.32 -17.99
CA ILE A 4 19.45 7.94 -17.40
C ILE A 4 19.59 8.45 -15.96
N GLU A 5 19.23 9.70 -15.68
CA GLU A 5 19.37 10.34 -14.35
C GLU A 5 18.39 9.71 -13.34
N ALA A 6 17.12 9.52 -13.73
CA ALA A 6 16.14 8.81 -12.90
C ALA A 6 16.59 7.38 -12.56
N LYS A 7 17.20 6.67 -13.52
CA LYS A 7 17.76 5.33 -13.30
C LYS A 7 18.97 5.33 -12.37
N GLN A 8 19.82 6.35 -12.43
CA GLN A 8 20.93 6.52 -11.49
C GLN A 8 20.44 6.74 -10.06
N ILE A 9 19.43 7.60 -9.87
CA ILE A 9 18.80 7.82 -8.56
C ILE A 9 18.18 6.52 -8.03
N ILE A 10 17.43 5.79 -8.87
CA ILE A 10 16.85 4.50 -8.50
C ILE A 10 17.93 3.48 -8.12
N GLN A 11 19.01 3.40 -8.89
CA GLN A 11 20.15 2.53 -8.59
C GLN A 11 20.76 2.90 -7.23
N LYS A 12 20.94 4.18 -6.95
CA LYS A 12 21.47 4.66 -5.67
C LYS A 12 20.55 4.32 -4.51
N LEU A 13 19.25 4.62 -4.62
CA LEU A 13 18.25 4.28 -3.61
C LEU A 13 18.11 2.77 -3.39
N SER A 14 18.46 1.95 -4.39
CA SER A 14 18.46 0.49 -4.25
C SER A 14 19.49 0.00 -3.22
N GLU A 15 20.58 0.75 -3.00
CA GLU A 15 21.58 0.49 -1.97
C GLU A 15 20.99 0.62 -0.55
N TYR A 16 19.94 1.44 -0.41
CA TYR A 16 19.25 1.71 0.87
C TYR A 16 17.97 0.90 1.07
N LYS A 17 17.66 -0.06 0.18
CA LYS A 17 16.51 -0.94 0.38
C LYS A 17 16.56 -1.60 1.76
N SER A 18 17.72 -2.08 2.20
CA SER A 18 17.95 -2.69 3.52
C SER A 18 17.44 -1.82 4.68
N GLU A 19 17.57 -0.50 4.56
CA GLU A 19 17.16 0.51 5.55
C GLU A 19 15.66 0.83 5.55
N GLY A 20 14.86 0.21 4.66
CA GLY A 20 13.42 0.42 4.59
C GLY A 20 12.98 1.37 3.47
N VAL A 21 13.88 1.75 2.56
CA VAL A 21 13.54 2.60 1.41
C VAL A 21 12.65 1.84 0.43
N VAL A 22 11.56 2.49 0.00
CA VAL A 22 10.62 1.99 -1.01
C VAL A 22 10.37 3.01 -2.09
N ILE A 23 10.21 2.55 -3.32
CA ILE A 23 9.89 3.38 -4.48
C ILE A 23 8.56 2.89 -5.06
N LEU A 24 7.61 3.81 -5.24
CA LEU A 24 6.26 3.52 -5.72
C LEU A 24 5.90 4.36 -6.94
N GLY A 25 4.83 3.95 -7.63
CA GLY A 25 4.32 4.64 -8.81
C GLY A 25 3.87 6.07 -8.51
N PRO A 26 3.63 6.89 -9.55
CA PRO A 26 3.22 8.28 -9.38
C PRO A 26 1.87 8.44 -8.70
N ALA A 27 1.62 9.62 -8.13
CA ALA A 27 0.34 10.01 -7.56
C ALA A 27 -0.66 10.34 -8.68
N GLY A 28 -1.43 9.34 -9.09
CA GLY A 28 -2.40 9.50 -10.17
C GLY A 28 -1.77 9.55 -11.55
N ARG A 29 -2.62 9.80 -12.56
CA ARG A 29 -2.23 9.79 -13.98
C ARG A 29 -1.49 11.03 -14.46
N LYS A 30 -1.66 12.17 -13.79
CA LYS A 30 -1.07 13.45 -14.21
C LYS A 30 0.33 13.66 -13.66
N GLU A 31 0.62 13.04 -12.53
CA GLU A 31 1.92 13.14 -11.89
C GLU A 31 2.92 12.26 -12.65
N LYS A 32 4.10 12.81 -12.90
CA LYS A 32 5.19 12.15 -13.63
C LYS A 32 6.36 11.91 -12.68
N LYS A 33 6.05 11.59 -11.43
CA LYS A 33 6.99 11.54 -10.34
C LYS A 33 6.79 10.29 -9.52
N LEU A 34 7.79 9.41 -9.47
CA LEU A 34 7.83 8.31 -8.52
C LEU A 34 7.92 8.86 -7.10
N ARG A 35 7.38 8.14 -6.13
CA ARG A 35 7.43 8.54 -4.71
C ARG A 35 8.39 7.65 -3.95
N VAL A 36 9.17 8.27 -3.06
CA VAL A 36 10.20 7.60 -2.26
C VAL A 36 9.83 7.72 -0.79
N TYR A 37 9.68 6.59 -0.12
CA TYR A 37 9.38 6.55 1.31
C TYR A 37 10.41 5.74 2.07
N CYS A 38 10.51 6.00 3.37
CA CYS A 38 11.27 5.17 4.30
C CYS A 38 10.63 5.24 5.69
N ASN A 39 10.38 4.11 6.34
CA ASN A 39 9.86 4.03 7.73
C ASN A 39 8.63 4.93 7.98
N GLY A 40 7.76 5.05 6.99
CA GLY A 40 6.54 5.85 7.01
C GLY A 40 6.72 7.35 6.79
N GLY A 41 7.95 7.80 6.56
CA GLY A 41 8.30 9.16 6.12
C GLY A 41 8.38 9.27 4.60
N ASP A 42 8.06 10.46 4.09
CA ASP A 42 8.24 10.86 2.70
C ASP A 42 9.65 11.42 2.52
N LEU A 43 10.48 10.70 1.74
CA LEU A 43 11.84 11.14 1.43
C LEU A 43 11.89 12.07 0.22
N GLY A 44 10.85 12.07 -0.61
CA GLY A 44 10.77 12.90 -1.81
C GLY A 44 10.23 12.16 -3.03
N LYS A 45 10.52 12.72 -4.21
CA LYS A 45 9.96 12.29 -5.49
C LYS A 45 11.02 12.21 -6.61
N ILE A 46 10.86 11.34 -7.60
CA ILE A 46 11.79 11.20 -8.74
C ILE A 46 11.02 11.46 -10.05
N ASP A 47 11.41 12.47 -10.83
CA ASP A 47 10.79 12.76 -12.13
C ASP A 47 11.01 11.62 -13.15
N THR A 48 9.98 11.27 -13.93
CA THR A 48 9.98 10.13 -14.87
C THR A 48 10.15 10.51 -16.34
N ASP A 49 9.93 11.78 -16.69
CA ASP A 49 9.68 12.23 -18.07
C ASP A 49 10.77 13.13 -18.64
N GLY A 50 11.83 13.31 -17.88
CA GLY A 50 13.05 13.93 -18.29
C GLY A 50 13.10 15.39 -18.72
N TYR A 51 11.97 16.08 -18.67
CA TYR A 51 11.90 17.53 -18.75
C TYR A 51 11.55 18.12 -17.38
N ALA A 52 12.41 19.05 -16.95
CA ALA A 52 12.37 19.89 -15.74
C ALA A 52 12.52 19.15 -14.40
N HIS A 53 13.53 19.61 -13.64
CA HIS A 53 14.07 19.05 -12.42
C HIS A 53 13.31 19.59 -11.21
N GLU A 54 12.23 18.93 -10.81
CA GLU A 54 11.57 19.21 -9.55
C GLU A 54 11.29 17.91 -8.80
N ILE A 55 12.37 17.26 -8.37
CA ILE A 55 12.31 16.40 -7.19
C ILE A 55 11.84 17.28 -6.03
N HIS A 56 10.58 17.13 -5.65
CA HIS A 56 10.07 17.80 -4.46
C HIS A 56 10.64 17.10 -3.24
N MET A 57 11.69 17.70 -2.71
CA MET A 57 12.03 17.60 -1.31
C MET A 57 10.81 17.99 -0.49
N ASN A 58 10.39 17.15 0.43
CA ASN A 58 9.42 17.55 1.42
C ASN A 58 10.18 18.35 2.50
N THR A 59 10.57 19.60 2.20
CA THR A 59 11.22 20.50 3.18
C THR A 59 10.33 20.67 4.39
N ASP A 60 9.02 20.71 4.17
CA ASP A 60 8.00 20.66 5.20
C ASP A 60 8.15 19.45 6.12
N TYR A 61 8.51 18.28 5.58
CA TYR A 61 8.81 17.08 6.37
C TYR A 61 10.10 17.27 7.16
N ALA A 62 11.17 17.72 6.52
CA ALA A 62 12.45 17.95 7.19
C ALA A 62 12.35 18.99 8.31
N ASP A 63 11.71 20.13 8.06
CA ASP A 63 11.50 21.23 9.02
C ASP A 63 10.61 20.83 10.20
N ARG A 64 9.68 19.89 10.00
CA ARG A 64 8.80 19.39 11.07
C ARG A 64 9.42 18.26 11.89
N HIS A 65 10.49 17.63 11.42
CA HIS A 65 10.97 16.35 11.97
C HIS A 65 12.45 16.31 12.33
N LEU A 66 13.28 17.17 11.77
CA LEU A 66 14.65 17.37 12.23
C LEU A 66 14.64 18.35 13.41
N THR A 67 15.52 18.14 14.39
CA THR A 67 15.64 19.03 15.56
C THR A 67 17.09 19.41 15.81
N GLY A 68 17.33 20.66 16.24
CA GLY A 68 18.63 21.14 16.68
C GLY A 68 19.74 20.87 15.65
N GLU A 69 20.74 20.10 16.05
CA GLU A 69 21.92 19.75 15.23
C GLU A 69 21.54 19.10 13.89
N GLN A 70 20.48 18.30 13.82
CA GLN A 70 20.04 17.67 12.56
C GLN A 70 19.52 18.69 11.55
N GLN A 71 18.86 19.75 12.04
CA GLN A 71 18.37 20.82 11.18
C GLN A 71 19.54 21.70 10.71
N GLU A 72 20.52 21.96 11.57
CA GLU A 72 21.76 22.64 11.19
C GLU A 72 22.57 21.84 10.16
N GLU A 73 22.65 20.53 10.32
CA GLU A 73 23.30 19.61 9.38
C GLU A 73 22.60 19.60 8.02
N LEU A 74 21.26 19.52 8.00
CA LEU A 74 20.51 19.64 6.75
C LEU A 74 20.78 21.00 6.06
N LEU A 75 20.71 22.10 6.81
CA LEU A 75 21.00 23.43 6.27
C LEU A 75 22.42 23.53 5.72
N LYS A 76 23.37 22.86 6.36
CA LYS A 76 24.75 22.77 5.89
C LYS A 76 24.84 21.99 4.58
N ILE A 77 24.26 20.80 4.49
CA ILE A 77 24.18 19.98 3.27
C ILE A 77 23.55 20.78 2.12
N ILE A 78 22.48 21.53 2.41
CA ILE A 78 21.83 22.42 1.45
C ILE A 78 22.75 23.58 1.03
N SER A 79 23.52 24.15 1.96
CA SER A 79 24.39 25.30 1.71
C SER A 79 25.70 24.95 0.98
N ASP A 80 26.24 23.76 1.23
CA ASP A 80 27.50 23.28 0.65
C ASP A 80 27.32 22.85 -0.82
N ASN A 81 26.10 22.47 -1.21
CA ASN A 81 25.68 22.24 -2.59
C ASN A 81 25.34 23.58 -3.28
N LYS A 82 26.36 24.28 -3.78
CA LYS A 82 26.32 25.66 -4.33
C LYS A 82 25.59 25.84 -5.68
N GLU A 83 24.86 24.85 -6.16
CA GLU A 83 24.14 24.94 -7.44
C GLU A 83 22.80 25.68 -7.30
N SER A 84 22.30 26.22 -8.43
CA SER A 84 21.12 27.08 -8.46
C SER A 84 19.85 26.34 -8.00
N ASP A 85 18.83 27.05 -7.49
CA ASP A 85 17.60 26.44 -6.94
C ASP A 85 16.90 25.42 -7.88
N ASN A 86 17.07 25.58 -9.19
CA ASN A 86 16.51 24.67 -10.20
C ASN A 86 17.40 23.45 -10.51
N GLU A 87 18.67 23.47 -10.14
CA GLU A 87 19.59 22.31 -10.22
C GLU A 87 19.52 21.48 -8.91
N ARG A 88 19.18 22.11 -7.77
CA ARG A 88 19.13 21.50 -6.42
C ARG A 88 18.26 20.24 -6.28
N ALA A 89 17.18 20.11 -7.05
CA ALA A 89 16.18 19.08 -6.78
C ALA A 89 16.76 17.66 -6.98
N GLY A 90 17.61 17.45 -8.00
CA GLY A 90 18.14 16.14 -8.39
C GLY A 90 19.14 15.48 -7.41
N HIS A 91 19.90 16.29 -6.68
CA HIS A 91 21.18 15.85 -6.09
C HIS A 91 21.07 15.24 -4.69
N TYR A 92 20.02 15.53 -3.92
CA TYR A 92 19.96 15.06 -2.53
C TYR A 92 19.65 13.57 -2.40
N LEU A 93 18.81 13.01 -3.29
CA LEU A 93 18.55 11.56 -3.31
C LEU A 93 19.72 10.73 -3.88
N ILE A 94 20.82 11.39 -4.28
CA ILE A 94 22.09 10.75 -4.61
C ILE A 94 23.22 11.11 -3.63
N ASP A 95 22.94 11.98 -2.66
CA ASP A 95 23.88 12.41 -1.62
C ASP A 95 23.76 11.49 -0.39
N ASP A 96 24.89 10.88 -0.01
CA ASP A 96 24.94 9.88 1.07
C ASP A 96 24.68 10.49 2.44
N ASP A 97 25.15 11.71 2.68
CA ASP A 97 25.00 12.42 3.95
C ASP A 97 23.52 12.80 4.15
N TYR A 98 22.89 13.29 3.08
CA TYR A 98 21.47 13.58 3.06
C TYR A 98 20.61 12.32 3.30
N LEU A 99 20.81 11.27 2.51
CA LEU A 99 20.01 10.03 2.63
C LEU A 99 20.16 9.44 4.03
N SER A 100 21.37 9.42 4.58
CA SER A 100 21.63 8.95 5.94
C SER A 100 20.89 9.78 6.98
N LEU A 101 20.96 11.11 6.89
CA LEU A 101 20.26 12.01 7.80
C LEU A 101 18.74 11.78 7.76
N MET A 102 18.17 11.72 6.56
CA MET A 102 16.73 11.55 6.39
C MET A 102 16.25 10.17 6.82
N ILE A 103 16.94 9.09 6.43
CA ILE A 103 16.62 7.73 6.87
C ILE A 103 16.64 7.65 8.40
N ASN A 104 17.65 8.22 9.04
CA ASN A 104 17.73 8.24 10.50
C ASN A 104 16.58 9.03 11.13
N ALA A 105 16.21 10.17 10.56
CA ALA A 105 15.04 10.93 11.02
C ALA A 105 13.73 10.14 10.89
N THR A 106 13.57 9.35 9.83
CA THR A 106 12.37 8.52 9.64
C THR A 106 12.24 7.38 10.65
N LYS A 107 13.36 6.83 11.16
CA LYS A 107 13.35 5.76 12.19
C LYS A 107 12.63 6.22 13.46
N ASP A 108 12.83 7.47 13.85
CA ASP A 108 12.15 8.08 15.00
C ASP A 108 10.71 8.52 14.69
N PHE A 109 10.42 8.90 13.43
CA PHE A 109 9.10 9.35 12.99
C PHE A 109 8.05 8.23 12.93
N GLY A 110 8.49 7.01 12.59
CA GLY A 110 7.68 5.80 12.60
C GLY A 110 7.00 5.55 13.93
N LEU A 111 7.48 6.19 15.01
CA LEU A 111 7.02 6.04 16.37
C LEU A 111 6.15 7.24 16.77
N LYS A 112 4.85 7.02 17.00
CA LYS A 112 3.96 7.96 17.68
C LYS A 112 4.43 8.13 19.13
N GLY A 113 4.42 9.39 19.60
CA GLY A 113 4.59 9.72 21.01
C GLY A 113 3.66 8.94 21.95
N LYS A 114 4.01 8.96 23.25
CA LYS A 114 3.50 8.11 24.35
C LYS A 114 2.07 7.61 24.13
N THR A 115 1.92 6.28 24.08
CA THR A 115 0.68 5.68 24.58
C THR A 115 0.90 5.09 25.97
N TYR A 116 -0.20 4.68 26.59
CA TYR A 116 -0.33 4.24 27.98
C TYR A 116 0.89 3.46 28.49
N LYS A 117 1.53 4.00 29.54
CA LYS A 117 2.79 3.54 30.20
C LYS A 117 4.12 3.99 29.58
N GLY A 118 4.12 4.87 28.58
CA GLY A 118 5.36 5.50 28.11
C GLY A 118 6.05 4.80 26.94
N GLU A 119 5.44 3.76 26.38
CA GLU A 119 5.89 3.09 25.16
C GLU A 119 5.36 3.82 23.91
N ARG A 120 6.20 3.95 22.87
CA ARG A 120 5.86 4.58 21.58
C ARG A 120 5.22 3.54 20.65
N LEU A 121 4.10 3.86 19.99
CA LEU A 121 3.46 2.95 19.02
C LEU A 121 3.89 3.29 17.59
N LYS A 122 4.10 2.28 16.75
CA LYS A 122 4.34 2.48 15.32
C LYS A 122 3.10 3.08 14.63
N LYS A 123 3.28 4.07 13.75
CA LYS A 123 2.22 4.61 12.89
C LYS A 123 1.85 3.61 11.79
N GLU A 124 0.62 3.66 11.29
CA GLU A 124 0.15 2.80 10.19
C GLU A 124 1.04 2.88 8.95
N ARG A 125 1.40 4.10 8.53
CA ARG A 125 2.35 4.36 7.44
C ARG A 125 3.74 3.71 7.63
N PHE A 126 4.20 3.53 8.88
CA PHE A 126 5.43 2.79 9.15
C PHE A 126 5.26 1.31 8.82
N ILE A 127 4.13 0.72 9.20
CA ILE A 127 3.84 -0.69 8.93
C ILE A 127 3.67 -0.92 7.43
N GLU A 128 2.95 -0.02 6.76
CA GLU A 128 2.80 -0.04 5.29
C GLU A 128 4.14 -0.02 4.56
N THR A 129 5.00 0.95 4.87
CA THR A 129 6.32 1.07 4.23
C THR A 129 7.23 -0.12 4.54
N ALA A 130 7.21 -0.61 5.78
CA ALA A 130 8.01 -1.78 6.17
C ALA A 130 7.56 -3.05 5.44
N LEU A 131 6.25 -3.27 5.30
CA LEU A 131 5.68 -4.40 4.53
C LEU A 131 6.10 -4.35 3.07
N ILE A 132 6.01 -3.18 2.44
CA ILE A 132 6.42 -3.01 1.03
C ILE A 132 7.92 -3.17 0.88
N SER A 133 8.72 -2.63 1.79
CA SER A 133 10.17 -2.75 1.73
C SER A 133 10.62 -4.20 1.80
N SER A 134 10.07 -4.96 2.75
CA SER A 134 10.30 -6.40 2.87
C SER A 134 10.00 -7.12 1.55
N TYR A 135 8.85 -6.80 0.96
CA TYR A 135 8.41 -7.39 -0.30
C TYR A 135 9.26 -6.99 -1.52
N GLN A 136 9.64 -5.72 -1.64
CA GLN A 136 10.50 -5.20 -2.73
C GLN A 136 11.97 -5.63 -2.60
N LYS A 137 12.43 -6.00 -1.39
CA LYS A 137 13.72 -6.68 -1.17
C LYS A 137 13.66 -8.10 -1.70
N ASP A 138 12.63 -8.85 -1.33
CA ASP A 138 12.48 -10.24 -1.72
C ASP A 138 12.17 -10.41 -3.22
N MET A 139 11.62 -9.39 -3.87
CA MET A 139 11.37 -9.40 -5.32
C MET A 139 12.62 -9.59 -6.19
N SER A 140 13.81 -9.22 -5.72
CA SER A 140 15.05 -9.48 -6.47
C SER A 140 15.55 -10.92 -6.32
N SER A 141 15.04 -11.68 -5.34
CA SER A 141 15.49 -13.02 -4.99
C SER A 141 14.42 -14.12 -5.13
N HIS A 142 13.13 -13.79 -5.23
CA HIS A 142 12.03 -14.76 -5.16
C HIS A 142 11.04 -14.68 -6.34
N GLU A 143 11.06 -15.74 -7.15
CA GLU A 143 10.08 -16.00 -8.22
C GLU A 143 8.65 -16.24 -7.68
N ASP A 144 8.51 -16.60 -6.41
CA ASP A 144 7.24 -17.06 -5.83
C ASP A 144 6.32 -15.95 -5.32
N ILE A 145 6.79 -14.69 -5.33
CA ILE A 145 6.00 -13.55 -4.84
C ILE A 145 4.66 -13.44 -5.59
N PRO A 146 3.50 -13.44 -4.88
CA PRO A 146 2.18 -13.63 -5.50
C PRO A 146 1.54 -12.36 -6.07
N PHE A 147 2.09 -11.18 -5.81
CA PHE A 147 1.61 -9.91 -6.35
C PHE A 147 2.72 -8.85 -6.35
N PHE A 148 2.39 -7.61 -6.69
CA PHE A 148 3.28 -6.46 -6.67
C PHE A 148 2.53 -5.25 -6.11
N VAL A 149 3.07 -4.62 -5.07
CA VAL A 149 2.50 -3.39 -4.52
C VAL A 149 2.99 -2.21 -5.34
N TYR A 150 2.07 -1.50 -5.98
CA TYR A 150 2.40 -0.36 -6.84
C TYR A 150 1.98 0.98 -6.26
N ASP A 151 1.14 0.99 -5.21
CA ASP A 151 0.68 2.22 -4.56
C ASP A 151 0.27 2.04 -3.10
N MET A 152 0.43 3.12 -2.31
CA MET A 152 -0.06 3.33 -0.93
C MET A 152 -0.86 4.63 -0.73
N GLU A 153 -0.88 5.53 -1.72
CA GLU A 153 -1.65 6.77 -1.65
C GLU A 153 -2.41 6.96 -2.96
N TYR A 154 -3.32 6.03 -3.21
CA TYR A 154 -4.14 6.03 -4.39
C TYR A 154 -5.04 7.28 -4.47
N ASP A 155 -5.05 7.92 -5.65
CA ASP A 155 -5.67 9.23 -5.87
C ASP A 155 -7.09 9.15 -6.42
N ILE A 156 -7.45 8.05 -7.09
CA ILE A 156 -8.84 7.84 -7.49
C ILE A 156 -9.63 7.47 -6.24
N ILE A 157 -10.37 8.45 -5.77
CA ILE A 157 -11.37 8.29 -4.73
C ILE A 157 -12.37 7.22 -5.17
N LEU A 158 -12.52 6.13 -4.39
CA LEU A 158 -13.51 5.09 -4.66
C LEU A 158 -14.87 5.56 -4.12
N PRO A 159 -15.84 5.93 -4.98
CA PRO A 159 -17.19 6.23 -4.50
C PRO A 159 -17.85 4.91 -4.11
N THR A 160 -18.24 4.80 -2.84
CA THR A 160 -18.83 3.57 -2.33
C THR A 160 -20.34 3.75 -2.18
N ARG A 161 -20.81 4.17 -1.01
CA ARG A 161 -22.24 4.32 -0.69
C ARG A 161 -22.63 5.75 -0.36
N LYS A 162 -23.91 6.09 -0.60
CA LYS A 162 -24.47 7.32 -0.01
C LYS A 162 -24.53 7.18 1.50
N THR A 163 -23.97 8.14 2.21
CA THR A 163 -24.07 8.28 3.66
C THR A 163 -25.51 8.62 4.06
N ALA A 164 -25.87 8.37 5.32
CA ALA A 164 -27.16 8.77 5.87
C ALA A 164 -27.44 10.29 5.76
N LYS A 165 -26.39 11.10 5.57
CA LYS A 165 -26.47 12.56 5.39
C LYS A 165 -26.54 12.99 3.91
N GLY A 166 -26.67 12.05 2.97
CA GLY A 166 -26.78 12.32 1.54
C GLY A 166 -25.46 12.55 0.79
N GLY A 167 -24.31 12.63 1.49
CA GLY A 167 -22.99 12.69 0.86
C GLY A 167 -22.50 11.33 0.36
N ILE A 168 -21.56 11.29 -0.59
CA ILE A 168 -20.94 10.04 -1.06
C ILE A 168 -19.81 9.67 -0.10
N LYS A 169 -19.81 8.44 0.42
CA LYS A 169 -18.68 7.89 1.17
C LYS A 169 -17.54 7.60 0.19
N HIS A 170 -16.35 8.01 0.62
CA HIS A 170 -15.11 7.83 -0.11
C HIS A 170 -14.25 6.87 0.68
N SER A 171 -13.92 5.74 0.07
CA SER A 171 -13.00 4.76 0.66
C SER A 171 -11.66 4.87 -0.07
N LYS A 172 -10.57 4.82 0.70
CA LYS A 172 -9.21 4.81 0.18
C LYS A 172 -8.54 3.56 0.75
N PRO A 173 -8.17 2.58 -0.09
CA PRO A 173 -7.44 1.42 0.38
C PRO A 173 -6.04 1.82 0.82
N ASP A 174 -5.47 1.05 1.75
CA ASP A 174 -4.10 1.26 2.23
C ASP A 174 -3.07 0.84 1.17
N PHE A 175 -3.35 -0.20 0.39
CA PHE A 175 -2.52 -0.60 -0.75
C PHE A 175 -3.32 -0.91 -2.00
N MET A 176 -2.68 -0.66 -3.13
CA MET A 176 -3.05 -1.23 -4.41
C MET A 176 -1.98 -2.22 -4.86
N VAL A 177 -2.43 -3.40 -5.27
CA VAL A 177 -1.54 -4.49 -5.69
C VAL A 177 -1.96 -5.08 -7.02
N PHE A 178 -1.01 -5.66 -7.75
CA PHE A 178 -1.25 -6.38 -8.99
C PHE A 178 -0.74 -7.81 -8.88
N ASP A 179 -1.60 -8.81 -9.10
CA ASP A 179 -1.23 -10.23 -8.96
C ASP A 179 -0.87 -10.91 -10.28
N GLY A 180 -0.60 -10.12 -11.31
CA GLY A 180 -0.29 -10.61 -12.67
C GLY A 180 -1.51 -10.71 -13.57
N GLU A 181 -2.71 -10.79 -13.01
CA GLU A 181 -3.95 -10.87 -13.77
C GLU A 181 -4.98 -9.85 -13.29
N ARG A 182 -5.01 -9.59 -11.98
CA ARG A 182 -6.04 -8.83 -11.28
C ARG A 182 -5.44 -7.75 -10.39
N ILE A 183 -6.29 -6.77 -10.08
CA ILE A 183 -6.00 -5.64 -9.21
C ILE A 183 -6.57 -5.93 -7.82
N GLY A 184 -5.72 -5.94 -6.81
CA GLY A 184 -6.12 -6.05 -5.41
C GLY A 184 -6.28 -4.68 -4.75
N VAL A 185 -7.43 -4.46 -4.11
CA VAL A 185 -7.63 -3.37 -3.16
C VAL A 185 -7.40 -3.91 -1.76
N VAL A 186 -6.34 -3.48 -1.08
CA VAL A 186 -5.91 -4.07 0.19
C VAL A 186 -6.02 -3.06 1.30
N GLU A 187 -6.56 -3.50 2.43
CA GLU A 187 -6.80 -2.70 3.61
C GLU A 187 -6.14 -3.33 4.84
N LEU A 188 -5.45 -2.52 5.64
CA LEU A 188 -4.90 -2.87 6.93
C LEU A 188 -6.01 -2.88 8.00
N LYS A 189 -5.92 -3.87 8.89
CA LYS A 189 -6.84 -4.01 10.02
C LYS A 189 -6.06 -4.26 11.30
N TYR A 190 -6.20 -3.35 12.26
CA TYR A 190 -5.73 -3.56 13.62
C TYR A 190 -6.79 -4.28 14.44
N ASP A 191 -6.40 -5.34 15.15
CA ASP A 191 -7.29 -6.29 15.82
C ASP A 191 -8.27 -5.67 16.84
N ALA A 192 -7.93 -4.56 17.48
CA ALA A 192 -8.70 -4.07 18.63
C ALA A 192 -10.05 -3.41 18.26
N ASP A 193 -10.12 -2.67 17.16
CA ASP A 193 -11.29 -1.88 16.76
C ASP A 193 -11.96 -2.43 15.49
N SER A 194 -11.19 -3.07 14.60
CA SER A 194 -11.66 -3.66 13.34
C SER A 194 -12.48 -4.95 13.54
N MET A 195 -12.32 -5.59 14.70
CA MET A 195 -12.96 -6.86 15.05
C MET A 195 -14.24 -6.70 15.89
N SER A 196 -14.71 -5.46 16.06
CA SER A 196 -15.98 -5.21 16.75
C SER A 196 -17.13 -5.15 15.75
N MET A 197 -18.02 -6.15 15.81
CA MET A 197 -19.26 -6.16 15.02
C MET A 197 -20.05 -4.85 15.23
N GLY A 198 -20.47 -4.22 14.13
CA GLY A 198 -21.23 -2.96 14.16
C GLY A 198 -20.40 -1.68 14.32
N SER A 199 -19.07 -1.76 14.46
CA SER A 199 -18.21 -0.58 14.40
C SER A 199 -18.14 -0.02 12.99
N THR A 200 -18.11 1.32 12.85
CA THR A 200 -17.92 1.97 11.53
C THR A 200 -16.62 1.57 10.84
N ASN A 201 -15.66 1.07 11.61
CA ASN A 201 -14.34 0.64 11.12
C ASN A 201 -14.21 -0.90 11.02
N SER A 202 -15.32 -1.65 11.10
CA SER A 202 -15.28 -3.11 11.04
C SER A 202 -14.80 -3.65 9.68
N LEU A 203 -14.32 -4.90 9.67
CA LEU A 203 -14.02 -5.65 8.43
C LEU A 203 -15.23 -5.68 7.51
N GLU A 204 -16.40 -6.00 8.07
CA GLU A 204 -17.69 -6.04 7.36
C GLU A 204 -17.97 -4.73 6.60
N ASN A 205 -17.76 -3.58 7.25
CA ASN A 205 -18.04 -2.28 6.65
C ASN A 205 -17.11 -1.96 5.47
N HIS A 206 -15.82 -2.25 5.60
CA HIS A 206 -14.85 -2.03 4.51
C HIS A 206 -15.07 -3.02 3.36
N TYR A 207 -15.45 -4.27 3.66
CA TYR A 207 -15.86 -5.22 2.62
C TYR A 207 -17.07 -4.69 1.84
N LYS A 208 -18.12 -4.24 2.53
CA LYS A 208 -19.30 -3.64 1.87
C LYS A 208 -18.91 -2.43 1.01
N ASP A 209 -18.06 -1.56 1.52
CA ASP A 209 -17.58 -0.39 0.79
C ASP A 209 -16.88 -0.76 -0.53
N PHE A 210 -15.94 -1.71 -0.49
CA PHE A 210 -15.23 -2.13 -1.70
C PHE A 210 -16.12 -2.94 -2.65
N MET A 211 -17.02 -3.77 -2.13
CA MET A 211 -18.04 -4.45 -2.94
C MET A 211 -18.94 -3.47 -3.67
N ASP A 212 -19.42 -2.44 -2.97
CA ASP A 212 -20.21 -1.36 -3.56
C ASP A 212 -19.42 -0.70 -4.68
N PHE A 213 -18.14 -0.38 -4.49
CA PHE A 213 -17.32 0.16 -5.57
C PHE A 213 -17.19 -0.81 -6.76
N ILE A 214 -16.87 -2.08 -6.50
CA ILE A 214 -16.57 -3.09 -7.53
C ILE A 214 -17.81 -3.46 -8.36
N TRP A 215 -19.00 -3.52 -7.75
CA TRP A 215 -20.21 -4.03 -8.40
C TRP A 215 -21.26 -2.97 -8.72
N ASN A 216 -21.20 -1.77 -8.14
CA ASN A 216 -22.21 -0.74 -8.41
C ASN A 216 -21.99 -0.08 -9.78
N ASP A 217 -23.03 -0.08 -10.62
CA ASP A 217 -23.01 0.57 -11.93
C ASP A 217 -22.72 2.08 -11.87
N GLY A 218 -23.11 2.75 -10.78
CA GLY A 218 -22.78 4.15 -10.55
C GLY A 218 -21.28 4.45 -10.46
N ALA A 219 -20.45 3.43 -10.17
CA ALA A 219 -19.00 3.54 -10.11
C ALA A 219 -18.30 3.09 -11.42
N ARG A 220 -19.04 2.71 -12.48
CA ARG A 220 -18.46 2.12 -13.71
C ARG A 220 -17.31 2.93 -14.32
N LEU A 221 -17.50 4.25 -14.48
CA LEU A 221 -16.44 5.11 -15.04
C LEU A 221 -15.20 5.12 -14.13
N LYS A 222 -15.39 5.15 -12.81
CA LYS A 222 -14.29 5.13 -11.84
C LYS A 222 -13.55 3.81 -11.78
N ARG A 223 -14.23 2.69 -12.04
CA ARG A 223 -13.60 1.38 -12.18
C ARG A 223 -12.68 1.33 -13.41
N TRP A 224 -13.14 1.86 -14.55
CA TRP A 224 -12.29 1.98 -15.74
C TRP A 224 -11.13 2.94 -15.56
N ASP A 225 -11.36 4.10 -14.92
CA ASP A 225 -10.31 5.05 -14.55
C ASP A 225 -9.22 4.36 -13.71
N LEU A 226 -9.63 3.51 -12.76
CA LEU A 226 -8.72 2.75 -11.90
C LEU A 226 -7.91 1.70 -12.67
N VAL A 227 -8.52 0.97 -13.59
CA VAL A 227 -7.76 0.01 -14.43
C VAL A 227 -6.74 0.75 -15.29
N ASP A 228 -7.14 1.83 -15.98
CA ASP A 228 -6.25 2.63 -16.83
C ASP A 228 -5.08 3.24 -16.03
N GLU A 229 -5.38 3.79 -14.85
CA GLU A 229 -4.36 4.35 -13.96
C GLU A 229 -3.38 3.27 -13.45
N THR A 230 -3.88 2.07 -13.15
CA THR A 230 -3.04 0.94 -12.76
C THR A 230 -2.09 0.56 -13.88
N ILE A 231 -2.59 0.41 -15.11
CA ILE A 231 -1.75 0.10 -16.29
C ILE A 231 -0.68 1.18 -16.46
N HIS A 232 -1.06 2.45 -16.40
CA HIS A 232 -0.15 3.58 -16.57
C HIS A 232 0.99 3.57 -15.54
N ARG A 233 0.67 3.39 -14.25
CA ARG A 233 1.66 3.33 -13.17
C ARG A 233 2.60 2.14 -13.33
N MET A 234 2.06 0.97 -13.65
CA MET A 234 2.84 -0.24 -13.87
C MET A 234 3.81 -0.08 -15.05
N GLU A 235 3.42 0.62 -16.11
CA GLU A 235 4.30 0.90 -17.25
C GLU A 235 5.42 1.88 -16.93
N ILE A 236 5.13 2.92 -16.15
CA ILE A 236 6.17 3.83 -15.66
C ILE A 236 7.17 3.04 -14.82
N LEU A 237 6.70 2.27 -13.82
CA LEU A 237 7.56 1.44 -12.98
C LEU A 237 8.36 0.42 -13.81
N LYS A 238 7.75 -0.19 -14.83
CA LYS A 238 8.42 -1.08 -15.78
C LYS A 238 9.53 -0.37 -16.55
N SER A 239 9.26 0.81 -17.12
CA SER A 239 10.24 1.58 -17.89
C SER A 239 11.48 1.98 -17.07
N MET A 240 11.28 2.08 -15.75
CA MET A 240 12.30 2.42 -14.76
C MET A 240 13.00 1.19 -14.16
N GLY A 241 12.66 -0.03 -14.59
CA GLY A 241 13.27 -1.26 -14.09
C GLY A 241 12.85 -1.64 -12.66
N LEU A 242 11.74 -1.10 -12.18
CA LEU A 242 11.20 -1.34 -10.83
C LEU A 242 10.18 -2.49 -10.80
N VAL A 243 9.80 -3.03 -11.95
CA VAL A 243 8.90 -4.17 -12.09
C VAL A 243 9.71 -5.40 -12.50
N PRO A 244 9.65 -6.51 -11.74
CA PRO A 244 10.26 -7.77 -12.17
C PRO A 244 9.68 -8.32 -13.47
N GLN A 245 10.54 -8.93 -14.30
CA GLN A 245 10.20 -9.40 -15.64
C GLN A 245 8.98 -10.34 -15.67
N LYS A 246 8.78 -11.17 -14.64
CA LYS A 246 7.64 -12.10 -14.55
C LYS A 246 6.27 -11.41 -14.64
N TRP A 247 6.17 -10.15 -14.24
CA TRP A 247 4.92 -9.38 -14.25
C TRP A 247 4.65 -8.68 -15.57
N GLU A 248 5.62 -8.61 -16.49
CA GLU A 248 5.47 -7.88 -17.75
C GLU A 248 4.38 -8.45 -18.65
N ALA A 249 4.27 -9.77 -18.70
CA ALA A 249 3.21 -10.46 -19.45
C ALA A 249 1.83 -10.11 -18.87
N GLY A 250 1.72 -10.07 -17.55
CA GLY A 250 0.51 -9.67 -16.85
C GLY A 250 0.07 -8.24 -17.16
N ILE A 251 1.00 -7.29 -17.13
CA ILE A 251 0.72 -5.87 -17.48
C ILE A 251 0.23 -5.77 -18.92
N THR A 252 0.87 -6.51 -19.84
CA THR A 252 0.47 -6.55 -21.25
C THR A 252 -0.93 -7.14 -21.40
N GLY A 253 -1.22 -8.23 -20.70
CA GLY A 253 -2.54 -8.88 -20.66
C GLY A 253 -3.63 -7.94 -20.11
N LEU A 254 -3.35 -7.23 -19.02
CA LEU A 254 -4.28 -6.25 -18.44
C LEU A 254 -4.58 -5.11 -19.43
N ARG A 255 -3.56 -4.59 -20.13
CA ARG A 255 -3.74 -3.58 -21.18
C ARG A 255 -4.59 -4.09 -22.33
N GLN A 256 -4.33 -5.31 -22.80
CA GLN A 256 -5.12 -5.92 -23.87
C GLN A 256 -6.59 -6.07 -23.43
N TRP A 257 -6.80 -6.66 -22.26
CA TRP A 257 -8.13 -6.82 -21.66
C TRP A 257 -8.88 -5.48 -21.54
N TYR A 258 -8.19 -4.43 -21.09
CA TYR A 258 -8.77 -3.08 -20.98
C TYR A 258 -9.20 -2.55 -22.34
N ASN A 259 -8.33 -2.62 -23.36
CA ASN A 259 -8.63 -2.11 -24.69
C ASN A 259 -9.79 -2.86 -25.37
N GLU A 260 -9.89 -4.18 -25.16
CA GLU A 260 -10.97 -5.00 -25.71
C GLU A 260 -12.33 -4.74 -25.06
N ARG A 261 -12.34 -4.27 -23.80
CA ARG A 261 -13.56 -4.26 -22.97
C ARG A 261 -14.01 -2.88 -22.49
N LYS A 262 -13.18 -1.84 -22.55
CA LYS A 262 -13.47 -0.50 -21.99
C LYS A 262 -14.78 0.11 -22.47
N ASP A 263 -15.17 -0.17 -23.72
CA ASP A 263 -16.41 0.35 -24.32
C ASP A 263 -17.65 -0.52 -23.98
N GLY A 264 -17.42 -1.72 -23.43
CA GLY A 264 -18.44 -2.70 -23.05
C GLY A 264 -18.77 -2.69 -21.56
N ALA A 265 -19.57 -3.67 -21.13
CA ALA A 265 -19.91 -3.86 -19.72
C ALA A 265 -18.63 -4.10 -18.88
N PHE A 266 -18.55 -3.43 -17.72
CA PHE A 266 -17.43 -3.65 -16.81
C PHE A 266 -17.46 -5.08 -16.28
N CYS A 267 -16.32 -5.74 -16.23
CA CYS A 267 -16.17 -7.08 -15.69
C CYS A 267 -15.50 -6.99 -14.30
N PRO A 268 -16.26 -7.20 -13.21
CA PRO A 268 -15.77 -7.04 -11.83
C PRO A 268 -14.65 -8.00 -11.43
N ASP A 269 -14.55 -9.15 -12.10
CA ASP A 269 -13.57 -10.22 -11.83
C ASP A 269 -12.11 -9.77 -12.00
N ILE A 270 -11.88 -8.58 -12.57
CA ILE A 270 -10.55 -7.96 -12.61
C ILE A 270 -10.08 -7.47 -11.24
N PHE A 271 -10.98 -7.37 -10.25
CA PHE A 271 -10.69 -6.95 -8.90
C PHE A 271 -10.77 -8.08 -7.87
N TRP A 272 -9.98 -7.97 -6.81
CA TRP A 272 -10.15 -8.72 -5.57
C TRP A 272 -9.94 -7.83 -4.35
N ILE A 273 -10.51 -8.22 -3.21
CA ILE A 273 -10.44 -7.47 -1.95
C ILE A 273 -9.47 -8.16 -0.99
N GLY A 274 -8.52 -7.41 -0.44
CA GLY A 274 -7.53 -7.87 0.52
C GLY A 274 -7.70 -7.28 1.90
N PHE A 275 -7.54 -8.11 2.94
CA PHE A 275 -7.46 -7.64 4.33
C PHE A 275 -6.21 -8.18 5.00
N LEU A 276 -5.33 -7.28 5.44
CA LEU A 276 -4.11 -7.66 6.15
C LEU A 276 -4.27 -7.30 7.63
N PHE A 277 -4.30 -8.32 8.48
CA PHE A 277 -4.44 -8.15 9.93
C PHE A 277 -3.07 -7.95 10.56
N VAL A 278 -2.92 -6.82 11.25
CA VAL A 278 -1.69 -6.43 11.93
C VAL A 278 -1.85 -6.66 13.42
N GLU A 279 -0.93 -7.42 14.00
CA GLU A 279 -0.88 -7.68 15.43
C GLU A 279 -0.77 -6.35 16.21
N GLY A 280 -1.81 -6.03 16.98
CA GLY A 280 -1.88 -4.79 17.75
C GLY A 280 -1.21 -4.89 19.13
N PRO A 281 -0.72 -3.78 19.72
CA PRO A 281 -0.27 -3.75 21.11
C PRO A 281 -1.44 -4.12 22.04
N HIS A 282 -1.34 -5.26 22.73
CA HIS A 282 -2.42 -5.80 23.56
C HIS A 282 -2.83 -4.82 24.67
N LYS A 283 -4.02 -4.21 24.54
CA LYS A 283 -4.73 -3.72 25.72
C LYS A 283 -5.01 -4.94 26.58
N LYS A 284 -4.39 -5.06 27.77
CA LYS A 284 -4.91 -5.93 28.84
C LYS A 284 -6.35 -5.48 29.13
N ARG A 285 -7.33 -6.06 28.44
CA ARG A 285 -8.76 -5.81 28.64
C ARG A 285 -9.06 -6.25 30.07
N LYS A 286 -9.10 -5.29 30.98
CA LYS A 286 -9.20 -5.55 32.43
C LYS A 286 -10.51 -6.19 32.86
N ASN A 287 -11.53 -6.29 32.01
CA ASN A 287 -12.79 -6.94 32.38
C ASN A 287 -13.42 -7.67 31.19
N ARG A 288 -13.61 -8.99 31.37
CA ARG A 288 -14.62 -9.85 30.71
C ARG A 288 -14.86 -9.63 29.20
N GLN A 289 -13.86 -9.95 28.38
CA GLN A 289 -14.05 -10.77 27.18
C GLN A 289 -12.74 -11.56 26.99
N LYS A 290 -12.82 -12.81 27.44
CA LYS A 290 -11.80 -13.85 27.52
C LYS A 290 -10.98 -13.97 26.22
N LYS A 291 -9.65 -14.01 26.32
CA LYS A 291 -8.74 -14.96 25.61
C LYS A 291 -8.84 -15.12 24.08
N MET A 292 -9.55 -14.25 23.35
CA MET A 292 -9.98 -14.54 21.97
C MET A 292 -9.20 -13.80 20.87
N THR A 293 -8.02 -13.23 21.13
CA THR A 293 -7.38 -12.29 20.18
C THR A 293 -5.93 -12.59 19.82
N ASP A 294 -5.32 -13.63 20.38
CA ASP A 294 -3.86 -13.80 20.27
C ASP A 294 -3.47 -15.07 19.51
N CYS A 295 -4.43 -15.79 18.92
CA CYS A 295 -4.12 -16.88 18.00
C CYS A 295 -4.77 -16.63 16.65
N ARG A 296 -4.01 -16.93 15.58
CA ARG A 296 -4.45 -16.96 14.18
C ARG A 296 -5.85 -17.55 14.03
N GLU A 297 -6.14 -18.65 14.74
CA GLU A 297 -7.45 -19.31 14.75
C GLU A 297 -8.61 -18.39 15.18
N CYS A 298 -8.41 -17.48 16.14
CA CYS A 298 -9.46 -16.56 16.55
C CYS A 298 -9.76 -15.50 15.49
N VAL A 299 -8.74 -14.94 14.84
CA VAL A 299 -8.93 -13.99 13.74
C VAL A 299 -9.58 -14.69 12.56
N GLU A 300 -9.20 -15.94 12.25
CA GLU A 300 -9.85 -16.74 11.21
C GLU A 300 -11.34 -16.96 11.52
N ASN A 301 -11.69 -17.25 12.77
CA ASN A 301 -13.09 -17.39 13.20
C ASN A 301 -13.87 -16.08 13.09
N GLU A 302 -13.25 -14.95 13.42
CA GLU A 302 -13.87 -13.62 13.32
C GLU A 302 -14.04 -13.17 11.86
N VAL A 303 -13.04 -13.42 11.00
CA VAL A 303 -13.13 -13.21 9.55
C VAL A 303 -14.29 -14.03 8.98
N LYS A 304 -14.38 -15.33 9.35
CA LYS A 304 -15.52 -16.17 8.97
C LYS A 304 -16.84 -15.58 9.43
N LEU A 305 -16.93 -15.12 10.67
CA LEU A 305 -18.15 -14.57 11.25
C LEU A 305 -18.60 -13.30 10.49
N GLN A 306 -17.71 -12.32 10.33
CA GLN A 306 -18.03 -11.03 9.72
C GLN A 306 -18.25 -11.12 8.21
N LEU A 307 -17.55 -12.01 7.49
CA LEU A 307 -17.74 -12.17 6.05
C LEU A 307 -18.93 -13.07 5.68
N LYS A 308 -19.37 -13.97 6.56
CA LYS A 308 -20.43 -14.94 6.24
C LYS A 308 -21.72 -14.28 5.78
N GLU A 309 -22.21 -13.29 6.53
CA GLU A 309 -23.48 -12.63 6.20
C GLU A 309 -23.35 -11.84 4.90
N VAL A 310 -22.29 -11.03 4.77
CA VAL A 310 -22.15 -10.16 3.60
C VAL A 310 -21.86 -10.94 2.32
N MET A 311 -21.08 -12.03 2.38
CA MET A 311 -20.84 -12.87 1.21
C MET A 311 -22.11 -13.61 0.79
N LYS A 312 -22.95 -14.06 1.72
CA LYS A 312 -24.26 -14.66 1.39
C LYS A 312 -25.19 -13.67 0.70
N GLU A 313 -25.25 -12.44 1.20
CA GLU A 313 -26.05 -11.35 0.58
C GLU A 313 -25.58 -11.01 -0.84
N ASN A 314 -24.32 -11.30 -1.17
CA ASN A 314 -23.69 -10.95 -2.45
C ASN A 314 -23.22 -12.20 -3.23
N ARG A 315 -23.86 -13.36 -3.06
CA ARG A 315 -23.43 -14.62 -3.69
C ARG A 315 -23.45 -14.59 -5.23
N ASP A 316 -24.27 -13.71 -5.81
CA ASP A 316 -24.39 -13.47 -7.25
C ASP A 316 -23.33 -12.50 -7.79
N LYS A 317 -22.51 -11.93 -6.89
CA LYS A 317 -21.45 -10.97 -7.16
C LYS A 317 -20.12 -11.56 -6.69
N PRO A 318 -19.58 -12.57 -7.41
CA PRO A 318 -18.38 -13.27 -6.97
C PRO A 318 -17.20 -12.29 -6.90
N THR A 319 -16.79 -11.93 -5.69
CA THR A 319 -15.55 -11.18 -5.46
C THR A 319 -14.60 -12.06 -4.68
N MET A 320 -13.40 -12.23 -5.21
CA MET A 320 -12.34 -12.94 -4.50
C MET A 320 -11.92 -12.10 -3.29
N VAL A 321 -11.92 -12.74 -2.11
CA VAL A 321 -11.42 -12.12 -0.88
C VAL A 321 -10.18 -12.87 -0.46
N ARG A 322 -9.10 -12.12 -0.23
CA ARG A 322 -7.85 -12.64 0.34
C ARG A 322 -7.62 -12.00 1.69
N TYR A 323 -7.06 -12.75 2.62
CA TYR A 323 -6.60 -12.18 3.88
C TYR A 323 -5.30 -12.81 4.33
N GLY A 324 -4.69 -12.13 5.30
CA GLY A 324 -3.34 -12.42 5.72
C GLY A 324 -3.03 -11.90 7.10
N TYR A 325 -1.87 -12.31 7.60
CA TYR A 325 -1.37 -11.92 8.91
C TYR A 325 -0.02 -11.26 8.80
N CYS A 326 0.15 -10.18 9.54
CA CYS A 326 1.40 -9.48 9.73
C CYS A 326 1.73 -9.48 11.22
N GLN A 327 2.87 -10.06 11.57
CA GLN A 327 3.47 -9.87 12.89
C GLN A 327 4.00 -8.44 13.00
N ASN A 328 3.76 -7.78 14.13
CA ASN A 328 4.20 -6.42 14.36
C ASN A 328 5.60 -6.41 14.98
N ASP A 329 6.57 -6.96 14.25
CA ASP A 329 7.98 -6.99 14.61
C ASP A 329 8.74 -5.87 13.87
N GLU A 330 10.08 -5.90 13.93
CA GLU A 330 10.93 -4.94 13.21
C GLU A 330 10.95 -5.15 11.70
N GLN A 331 10.49 -6.31 11.21
CA GLN A 331 10.51 -6.69 9.79
C GLN A 331 9.21 -7.39 9.39
N PRO A 332 8.08 -6.65 9.33
CA PRO A 332 6.79 -7.24 9.01
C PRO A 332 6.82 -7.89 7.62
N SER A 333 6.15 -9.03 7.48
CA SER A 333 5.98 -9.72 6.20
C SER A 333 4.53 -9.64 5.74
N MET A 334 4.35 -9.31 4.47
CA MET A 334 3.04 -9.22 3.84
C MET A 334 2.66 -10.58 3.26
N ILE A 335 1.89 -11.35 4.02
CA ILE A 335 1.46 -12.69 3.60
C ILE A 335 -0.06 -12.71 3.50
N LEU A 336 -0.59 -12.62 2.28
CA LEU A 336 -1.98 -12.97 1.97
C LEU A 336 -2.01 -14.45 1.56
N ASP A 337 -2.14 -15.35 2.53
CA ASP A 337 -2.02 -16.80 2.33
C ASP A 337 -3.35 -17.54 2.30
N LYS A 338 -4.48 -16.84 2.46
CA LYS A 338 -5.79 -17.47 2.48
C LYS A 338 -6.76 -16.78 1.54
N GLU A 339 -7.46 -17.58 0.74
CA GLU A 339 -8.62 -17.16 -0.04
C GLU A 339 -9.90 -17.59 0.68
N VAL A 340 -10.89 -16.69 0.72
CA VAL A 340 -12.19 -16.95 1.33
C VAL A 340 -13.19 -17.30 0.23
N ARG A 341 -13.83 -18.47 0.33
CA ARG A 341 -14.86 -18.94 -0.60
C ARG A 341 -16.14 -19.34 0.11
N LEU A 342 -17.26 -19.32 -0.60
CA LEU A 342 -18.48 -20.01 -0.19
C LEU A 342 -18.50 -21.41 -0.80
N ASP A 343 -18.79 -22.44 0.01
CA ASP A 343 -19.08 -23.79 -0.50
C ASP A 343 -20.53 -23.90 -0.99
N SER A 344 -20.90 -25.08 -1.51
CA SER A 344 -22.25 -25.37 -1.98
C SER A 344 -23.34 -25.32 -0.89
N SER A 345 -22.95 -25.19 0.38
CA SER A 345 -23.83 -25.09 1.54
C SER A 345 -23.83 -23.69 2.17
N ASP A 346 -23.31 -22.68 1.43
CA ASP A 346 -23.14 -21.30 1.89
C ASP A 346 -22.30 -21.20 3.18
N ASN A 347 -21.33 -22.09 3.39
CA ASN A 347 -20.34 -21.96 4.45
C ASN A 347 -19.08 -21.29 3.92
N ILE A 348 -18.47 -20.48 4.78
CA ILE A 348 -17.15 -19.91 4.48
C ILE A 348 -16.10 -21.01 4.60
N VAL A 349 -15.39 -21.24 3.51
CA VAL A 349 -14.21 -22.10 3.43
C VAL A 349 -12.99 -21.21 3.26
N LEU A 350 -11.98 -21.47 4.07
CA LEU A 350 -10.65 -20.86 3.93
C LEU A 350 -9.81 -21.82 3.10
N VAL A 351 -9.38 -21.37 1.93
CA VAL A 351 -8.52 -22.14 1.04
C VAL A 351 -7.11 -21.58 1.17
N ASP A 352 -6.13 -22.47 1.38
CA ASP A 352 -4.72 -22.07 1.28
C ASP A 352 -4.47 -21.49 -0.10
N PHE A 353 -4.10 -20.23 -0.12
CA PHE A 353 -3.55 -19.63 -1.32
C PHE A 353 -2.21 -20.33 -1.57
N PRO A 354 -1.93 -20.78 -2.81
CA PRO A 354 -0.69 -21.49 -3.12
C PRO A 354 0.49 -20.52 -3.11
N TYR A 355 0.85 -20.03 -1.93
CA TYR A 355 2.16 -19.50 -1.61
C TYR A 355 2.87 -20.59 -0.82
N GLN A 356 3.51 -21.52 -1.54
CA GLN A 356 4.40 -22.46 -0.91
C GLN A 356 5.66 -21.70 -0.52
N LYS A 357 5.76 -21.29 0.74
CA LYS A 357 7.03 -20.89 1.34
C LYS A 357 7.94 -22.12 1.26
N LYS A 358 8.82 -22.16 0.26
CA LYS A 358 9.90 -23.17 0.20
C LYS A 358 11.04 -22.75 1.11
#